data_AF-A0A0P9TKY7-F1
#
_entry.id   AF-A0A0P9TKY7-F1
#
_cell.length_a   1.000
_cell.length_b   1.000
_cell.length_c   1.000
_cell.angle_alpha   90.00
_cell.angle_beta   90.00
_cell.angle_gamma   90.00
#
_symmetry.space_group_name_H-M   'P 1'
#
loop_
_entity.id
_entity.type
_entity.pdbx_description
1 polymer ?
#
loop_
_entity_poly.entity_id
_entity_poly.type
_entity_poly.pdbx_seq_one_letter_code
_entity_poly.pdbx_strand_id
1 'polypeptide(L)'
;MSFSVNAMNGPMSNTLDRAHHALKDSLAQVIHDYRPGYHLAPPAGWMNDPNGVVFFRGEYHVFYQHHPFDAKWGPMYWGHAKSADLVHWQHLPIALAPGDDFDRDGCFSGSAVVCGDTLALIYTGHTWLGEVGDELLIRQVQCLATSLDGINFVKHGAVIDSPPQDTIIHFRDPKVWQQDDHWYLIAGARLGDRPLLPLYRSVDLHAWEFVSYVSSGNEGDGYMWECPDLFRLDGRDVLLYSPQGMPAQGYERLNKFHTGYRVGQIDSQWQFNGGPFIELDNGHDFYAAQTLVAADGRRLVWAWLDMWESPTPTATHHWRGMLGLPRELELRDDRLCVHPARELTALRNASLPGTPWWSEAGTQWLTDVHGDLLEIHVHLDLLDCTEGHLGVALRCSSDGKEQTLLYYDASLKRLILDRDQSGSHVSGQRSVAINPQQDRLELRVFLDRSSIEVFDQNGSFSFSSRLYPQTDSLGVKLIANGTGGRVCIANAWELSSGCLQVNH
;
A
#
# COMPACT_ATOMS: atom_id res chain seq x y z
N MET A 1 -2.82 -0.41 -34.91
CA MET A 1 -2.69 -1.69 -35.66
C MET A 1 -3.76 -2.61 -35.11
N SER A 2 -4.52 -3.32 -35.96
CA SER A 2 -5.58 -4.24 -35.53
C SER A 2 -4.99 -5.60 -35.16
N PHE A 3 -5.17 -6.02 -33.90
CA PHE A 3 -4.65 -7.28 -33.38
C PHE A 3 -5.59 -8.45 -33.72
N SER A 4 -5.03 -9.57 -34.19
CA SER A 4 -5.75 -10.83 -34.35
C SER A 4 -5.71 -11.64 -33.06
N VAL A 5 -6.86 -11.81 -32.42
CA VAL A 5 -7.02 -12.64 -31.22
C VAL A 5 -7.09 -14.10 -31.64
N ASN A 6 -6.01 -14.86 -31.42
CA ASN A 6 -6.10 -16.33 -31.41
C ASN A 6 -6.46 -16.77 -30.00
N ALA A 7 -7.75 -17.01 -29.77
CA ALA A 7 -8.24 -17.61 -28.54
C ALA A 7 -7.93 -19.12 -28.55
N MET A 8 -6.96 -19.56 -27.75
CA MET A 8 -6.87 -20.96 -27.34
C MET A 8 -7.67 -21.15 -26.05
N ASN A 9 -8.83 -21.79 -26.15
CA ASN A 9 -9.63 -22.21 -24.99
C ASN A 9 -8.95 -23.41 -24.32
N GLY A 10 -8.22 -23.15 -23.23
CA GLY A 10 -7.54 -24.12 -22.35
C GLY A 10 -7.79 -23.84 -20.86
N PRO A 11 -7.15 -24.59 -19.93
CA PRO A 11 -7.56 -24.94 -18.55
C PRO A 11 -7.91 -23.82 -17.55
N MET A 12 -7.74 -22.55 -17.90
CA MET A 12 -8.02 -21.37 -17.05
C MET A 12 -9.45 -21.29 -16.53
N SER A 13 -10.46 -21.64 -17.35
CA SER A 13 -11.88 -21.55 -16.95
C SER A 13 -12.13 -22.32 -15.65
N ASN A 14 -11.60 -23.54 -15.54
CA ASN A 14 -11.85 -24.40 -14.39
C ASN A 14 -11.17 -23.88 -13.10
N THR A 15 -9.99 -23.27 -13.19
CA THR A 15 -9.29 -22.75 -12.00
C THR A 15 -9.95 -21.47 -11.48
N LEU A 16 -10.36 -20.55 -12.37
CA LEU A 16 -11.11 -19.35 -11.98
C LEU A 16 -12.48 -19.72 -11.39
N ASP A 17 -13.20 -20.67 -12.00
CA ASP A 17 -14.49 -21.14 -11.49
C ASP A 17 -14.37 -21.72 -10.07
N ARG A 18 -13.33 -22.52 -9.82
CA ARG A 18 -13.02 -23.06 -8.48
C ARG A 18 -12.70 -21.95 -7.47
N ALA A 19 -11.93 -20.94 -7.87
CA ALA A 19 -11.58 -19.81 -7.02
C ALA A 19 -12.81 -18.96 -6.68
N HIS A 20 -13.70 -18.70 -7.64
CA HIS A 20 -14.96 -17.99 -7.38
C HIS A 20 -15.91 -18.79 -6.49
N HIS A 21 -15.96 -20.12 -6.65
CA HIS A 21 -16.75 -20.98 -5.76
C HIS A 21 -16.21 -20.94 -4.32
N ALA A 22 -14.91 -21.09 -4.14
CA ALA A 22 -14.27 -21.02 -2.83
C ALA A 22 -14.45 -19.65 -2.17
N LEU A 23 -14.34 -18.56 -2.94
CA LEU A 23 -14.60 -17.21 -2.45
C LEU A 23 -16.05 -17.07 -1.98
N LYS A 24 -17.02 -17.58 -2.76
CA LYS A 24 -18.44 -17.58 -2.39
C LYS A 24 -18.70 -18.35 -1.09
N ASP A 25 -18.08 -19.50 -0.91
CA ASP A 25 -18.24 -20.31 0.31
C ASP A 25 -17.58 -19.67 1.54
N SER A 26 -16.44 -19.00 1.32
CA SER A 26 -15.70 -18.29 2.38
C SER A 26 -16.45 -17.04 2.83
N LEU A 27 -17.13 -16.34 1.91
CA LEU A 27 -17.94 -15.16 2.22
C LEU A 27 -19.01 -15.43 3.28
N ALA A 28 -19.63 -16.61 3.26
CA ALA A 28 -20.63 -17.00 4.24
C ALA A 28 -20.06 -17.22 5.66
N GLN A 29 -18.73 -17.34 5.79
CA GLN A 29 -18.02 -17.60 7.04
C GLN A 29 -17.30 -16.37 7.60
N VAL A 30 -17.25 -15.27 6.84
CA VAL A 30 -16.52 -14.06 7.24
C VAL A 30 -17.09 -13.50 8.55
N ILE A 31 -16.20 -13.27 9.52
CA ILE A 31 -16.51 -12.54 10.74
C ILE A 31 -16.18 -11.07 10.49
N HIS A 32 -17.16 -10.19 10.72
CA HIS A 32 -17.05 -8.77 10.36
C HIS A 32 -16.29 -7.90 11.37
N ASP A 33 -15.91 -8.45 12.52
CA ASP A 33 -15.00 -7.78 13.45
C ASP A 33 -13.71 -7.41 12.72
N TYR A 34 -13.24 -6.18 12.97
CA TYR A 34 -12.08 -5.54 12.32
C TYR A 34 -12.24 -5.20 10.85
N ARG A 35 -13.36 -5.56 10.19
CA ARG A 35 -13.51 -5.35 8.76
C ARG A 35 -13.50 -3.85 8.42
N PRO A 36 -12.62 -3.39 7.50
CA PRO A 36 -12.54 -1.98 7.19
C PRO A 36 -13.86 -1.46 6.63
N GLY A 37 -14.21 -0.23 6.99
CA GLY A 37 -15.35 0.49 6.45
C GLY A 37 -15.05 1.06 5.08
N TYR A 38 -13.88 1.67 4.90
CA TYR A 38 -13.57 2.44 3.68
C TYR A 38 -12.24 2.11 3.02
N HIS A 39 -11.44 1.23 3.62
CA HIS A 39 -10.27 0.66 2.93
C HIS A 39 -10.66 -0.56 2.10
N LEU A 40 -9.96 -0.77 0.98
CA LEU A 40 -10.14 -1.96 0.17
C LEU A 40 -9.50 -3.18 0.84
N ALA A 41 -10.29 -4.24 1.05
CA ALA A 41 -9.87 -5.52 1.61
C ALA A 41 -10.46 -6.67 0.78
N PRO A 42 -9.87 -7.88 0.75
CA PRO A 42 -10.41 -8.95 -0.08
C PRO A 42 -11.77 -9.38 0.49
N PRO A 43 -12.79 -9.75 -0.34
CA PRO A 43 -14.11 -10.12 0.17
C PRO A 43 -14.04 -11.22 1.24
N ALA A 44 -13.21 -12.24 1.00
CA ALA A 44 -12.70 -13.20 1.98
C ALA A 44 -11.28 -13.61 1.57
N GLY A 45 -10.59 -14.44 2.35
CA GLY A 45 -9.25 -14.92 2.05
C GLY A 45 -8.14 -13.89 2.30
N TRP A 46 -6.98 -14.11 1.71
CA TRP A 46 -5.79 -13.27 1.91
C TRP A 46 -5.59 -12.25 0.79
N MET A 47 -5.13 -11.05 1.12
CA MET A 47 -4.51 -10.12 0.17
C MET A 47 -3.16 -9.60 0.66
N ASN A 48 -2.27 -9.26 -0.28
CA ASN A 48 -1.12 -8.40 -0.04
C ASN A 48 -1.04 -7.27 -1.07
N ASP A 49 -0.01 -7.25 -1.92
CA ASP A 49 0.39 -6.13 -2.75
C ASP A 49 -0.77 -5.62 -3.62
N PRO A 50 -0.98 -4.30 -3.71
CA PRO A 50 -1.76 -3.73 -4.81
C PRO A 50 -1.05 -4.08 -6.12
N ASN A 51 -1.82 -4.43 -7.14
CA ASN A 51 -1.34 -4.76 -8.47
C ASN A 51 -2.11 -3.96 -9.52
N GLY A 52 -1.47 -3.72 -10.66
CA GLY A 52 -2.14 -3.24 -11.86
C GLY A 52 -2.97 -1.96 -11.67
N VAL A 53 -2.59 -1.07 -10.75
CA VAL A 53 -3.35 0.15 -10.48
C VAL A 53 -3.37 1.04 -11.73
N VAL A 54 -4.57 1.35 -12.25
CA VAL A 54 -4.72 1.99 -13.57
C VAL A 54 -6.06 2.70 -13.71
N PHE A 55 -6.10 3.81 -14.46
CA PHE A 55 -7.35 4.42 -14.91
C PHE A 55 -7.69 3.91 -16.31
N PHE A 56 -8.82 3.23 -16.46
CA PHE A 56 -9.24 2.64 -17.73
C PHE A 56 -10.74 2.86 -17.92
N ARG A 57 -11.13 3.38 -19.09
CA ARG A 57 -12.53 3.58 -19.50
C ARG A 57 -13.43 4.31 -18.48
N GLY A 58 -12.87 5.32 -17.82
CA GLY A 58 -13.63 6.16 -16.88
C GLY A 58 -13.60 5.68 -15.43
N GLU A 59 -12.94 4.55 -15.14
CA GLU A 59 -12.88 3.97 -13.80
C GLU A 59 -11.43 3.71 -13.38
N TYR A 60 -11.16 3.82 -12.09
CA TYR A 60 -9.92 3.36 -11.46
C TYR A 60 -10.06 1.87 -11.18
N HIS A 61 -9.10 1.08 -11.66
CA HIS A 61 -8.99 -0.34 -11.38
C HIS A 61 -7.82 -0.56 -10.41
N VAL A 62 -8.06 -1.36 -9.38
CA VAL A 62 -7.04 -1.84 -8.45
C VAL A 62 -7.15 -3.35 -8.40
N PHE A 63 -6.08 -4.01 -8.84
CA PHE A 63 -5.89 -5.44 -8.63
C PHE A 63 -5.09 -5.64 -7.35
N TYR A 64 -5.00 -6.88 -6.89
CA TYR A 64 -4.19 -7.20 -5.72
C TYR A 64 -3.82 -8.68 -5.70
N GLN A 65 -2.65 -9.00 -5.15
CA GLN A 65 -2.28 -10.37 -4.80
C GLN A 65 -3.35 -10.97 -3.89
N HIS A 66 -3.85 -12.15 -4.24
CA HIS A 66 -5.00 -12.75 -3.57
C HIS A 66 -4.86 -14.26 -3.43
N HIS A 67 -5.19 -14.81 -2.25
CA HIS A 67 -5.44 -16.23 -2.08
C HIS A 67 -6.90 -16.44 -1.67
N PRO A 68 -7.77 -16.95 -2.58
CA PRO A 68 -9.22 -17.02 -2.37
C PRO A 68 -9.68 -18.19 -1.50
N PHE A 69 -8.78 -19.13 -1.15
CA PHE A 69 -9.14 -20.37 -0.44
C PHE A 69 -8.87 -20.32 1.06
N ASP A 70 -7.99 -19.43 1.54
CA ASP A 70 -7.63 -19.29 2.95
C ASP A 70 -7.18 -17.85 3.24
N ALA A 71 -7.32 -17.39 4.48
CA ALA A 71 -6.77 -16.13 4.99
C ALA A 71 -5.27 -16.22 5.33
N LYS A 72 -4.56 -17.14 4.69
CA LYS A 72 -3.11 -17.35 4.74
C LYS A 72 -2.53 -17.20 3.35
N TRP A 73 -1.24 -16.86 3.28
CA TRP A 73 -0.52 -16.88 2.01
C TRP A 73 -0.55 -18.27 1.37
N GLY A 74 -0.66 -18.33 0.05
CA GLY A 74 -0.80 -19.56 -0.73
C GLY A 74 -0.61 -19.30 -2.22
N PRO A 75 -1.11 -20.18 -3.11
CA PRO A 75 -1.08 -19.92 -4.55
C PRO A 75 -1.74 -18.58 -4.88
N MET A 76 -0.98 -17.71 -5.56
CA MET A 76 -1.37 -16.31 -5.79
C MET A 76 -2.24 -16.15 -7.04
N TYR A 77 -3.37 -15.48 -6.85
CA TYR A 77 -4.31 -15.00 -7.85
C TYR A 77 -4.27 -13.47 -7.87
N TRP A 78 -4.92 -12.86 -8.87
CA TRP A 78 -5.19 -11.41 -8.83
C TRP A 78 -6.67 -11.17 -8.55
N GLY A 79 -6.98 -10.68 -7.35
CA GLY A 79 -8.29 -10.09 -7.07
C GLY A 79 -8.43 -8.75 -7.77
N HIS A 80 -9.66 -8.25 -7.91
CA HIS A 80 -9.94 -7.06 -8.71
C HIS A 80 -11.08 -6.25 -8.11
N ALA A 81 -10.88 -4.94 -7.98
CA ALA A 81 -11.92 -3.98 -7.70
C ALA A 81 -11.81 -2.76 -8.63
N LYS A 82 -12.92 -2.06 -8.80
CA LYS A 82 -12.95 -0.79 -9.52
C LYS A 82 -13.75 0.27 -8.79
N SER A 83 -13.46 1.54 -9.08
CA SER A 83 -14.16 2.69 -8.53
C SER A 83 -14.17 3.83 -9.55
N ALA A 84 -15.29 4.55 -9.65
CA ALA A 84 -15.36 5.77 -10.47
C ALA A 84 -14.83 7.01 -9.72
N ASP A 85 -14.73 6.95 -8.39
CA ASP A 85 -14.53 8.10 -7.52
C ASP A 85 -13.45 7.89 -6.44
N LEU A 86 -12.65 6.82 -6.55
CA LEU A 86 -11.59 6.41 -5.59
C LEU A 86 -12.08 6.02 -4.19
N VAL A 87 -13.39 6.09 -3.94
CA VAL A 87 -13.99 5.94 -2.63
C VAL A 87 -14.92 4.75 -2.57
N HIS A 88 -15.84 4.66 -3.53
CA HIS A 88 -16.81 3.59 -3.62
C HIS A 88 -16.27 2.48 -4.52
N TRP A 89 -15.81 1.40 -3.88
CA TRP A 89 -15.19 0.26 -4.58
C TRP A 89 -16.20 -0.85 -4.81
N GLN A 90 -16.24 -1.36 -6.04
CA GLN A 90 -16.98 -2.56 -6.43
C GLN A 90 -15.98 -3.67 -6.72
N HIS A 91 -16.11 -4.80 -6.02
CA HIS A 91 -15.37 -6.01 -6.36
C HIS A 91 -15.84 -6.61 -7.68
N LEU A 92 -14.88 -7.02 -8.49
CA LEU A 92 -15.07 -7.70 -9.76
C LEU A 92 -14.62 -9.17 -9.64
N PRO A 93 -14.95 -10.01 -10.63
CA PRO A 93 -14.41 -11.37 -10.69
C PRO A 93 -12.88 -11.36 -10.57
N ILE A 94 -12.32 -12.39 -9.94
CA ILE A 94 -10.87 -12.65 -9.91
C ILE A 94 -10.33 -12.61 -11.35
N ALA A 95 -9.28 -11.80 -11.57
CA ALA A 95 -8.78 -11.46 -12.90
C ALA A 95 -7.81 -12.49 -13.46
N LEU A 96 -6.88 -12.99 -12.63
CA LEU A 96 -5.88 -13.97 -13.01
C LEU A 96 -5.86 -15.15 -12.04
N ALA A 97 -5.68 -16.35 -12.60
CA ALA A 97 -5.46 -17.59 -11.85
C ALA A 97 -4.17 -18.28 -12.31
N PRO A 98 -3.39 -18.86 -11.37
CA PRO A 98 -2.23 -19.66 -11.70
C PRO A 98 -2.65 -20.98 -12.35
N GLY A 99 -1.76 -21.58 -13.13
CA GLY A 99 -1.95 -22.95 -13.61
C GLY A 99 -1.33 -23.28 -14.97
N ASP A 100 -0.79 -22.30 -15.68
CA ASP A 100 -0.01 -22.54 -16.89
C ASP A 100 1.47 -22.78 -16.54
N ASP A 101 2.27 -23.30 -17.47
CA ASP A 101 3.70 -23.62 -17.19
C ASP A 101 4.52 -22.44 -16.66
N PHE A 102 4.19 -21.23 -17.11
CA PHE A 102 4.90 -20.00 -16.73
C PHE A 102 4.44 -19.41 -15.38
N ASP A 103 3.27 -19.79 -14.84
CA ASP A 103 2.71 -19.24 -13.61
C ASP A 103 2.04 -20.29 -12.71
N ARG A 104 2.46 -21.55 -12.82
CA ARG A 104 1.80 -22.73 -12.25
C ARG A 104 1.47 -22.59 -10.77
N ASP A 105 2.37 -21.99 -10.02
CA ASP A 105 2.28 -21.91 -8.56
C ASP A 105 1.93 -20.50 -8.05
N GLY A 106 1.76 -19.52 -8.95
CA GLY A 106 1.31 -18.18 -8.59
C GLY A 106 1.42 -17.15 -9.72
N CYS A 107 0.38 -16.32 -9.86
CA CYS A 107 0.43 -15.04 -10.55
C CYS A 107 0.89 -13.97 -9.55
N PHE A 108 2.20 -13.75 -9.47
CA PHE A 108 2.83 -12.78 -8.58
C PHE A 108 2.62 -11.34 -9.07
N SER A 109 3.14 -10.38 -8.32
CA SER A 109 2.88 -8.95 -8.49
C SER A 109 3.26 -8.43 -9.87
N GLY A 110 2.68 -7.29 -10.23
CA GLY A 110 2.81 -6.70 -11.56
C GLY A 110 2.03 -5.41 -11.70
N SER A 111 2.12 -4.82 -12.88
CA SER A 111 1.54 -3.53 -13.23
C SER A 111 0.58 -3.63 -14.42
N ALA A 112 -0.11 -2.54 -14.72
CA ALA A 112 -1.04 -2.45 -15.81
C ALA A 112 -0.79 -1.19 -16.64
N VAL A 113 -1.00 -1.29 -17.95
CA VAL A 113 -0.92 -0.17 -18.89
C VAL A 113 -2.07 -0.24 -19.90
N VAL A 114 -2.46 0.92 -20.41
CA VAL A 114 -3.48 1.03 -21.45
C VAL A 114 -2.78 1.16 -22.80
N CYS A 115 -2.98 0.17 -23.68
CA CYS A 115 -2.43 0.16 -25.03
C CYS A 115 -3.58 0.29 -26.04
N GLY A 116 -3.86 1.52 -26.48
CA GLY A 116 -5.04 1.82 -27.29
C GLY A 116 -6.32 1.55 -26.49
N ASP A 117 -7.20 0.69 -27.02
CA ASP A 117 -8.46 0.31 -26.35
C ASP A 117 -8.33 -0.92 -25.43
N THR A 118 -7.11 -1.44 -25.27
CA THR A 118 -6.81 -2.68 -24.55
C THR A 118 -6.12 -2.38 -23.23
N LEU A 119 -6.62 -2.98 -22.15
CA LEU A 119 -5.91 -3.04 -20.89
C LEU A 119 -4.92 -4.21 -20.90
N ALA A 120 -3.65 -3.94 -20.66
CA ALA A 120 -2.60 -4.95 -20.57
C ALA A 120 -2.10 -5.06 -19.13
N LEU A 121 -2.04 -6.28 -18.60
CA LEU A 121 -1.41 -6.63 -17.33
C LEU A 121 -0.07 -7.27 -17.63
N ILE A 122 0.99 -6.77 -17.01
CA ILE A 122 2.30 -7.40 -17.03
C ILE A 122 2.62 -7.81 -15.60
N TYR A 123 2.87 -9.10 -15.39
CA TYR A 123 2.96 -9.70 -14.06
C TYR A 123 4.03 -10.77 -13.99
N THR A 124 4.46 -11.13 -12.79
CA THR A 124 5.41 -12.23 -12.62
C THR A 124 4.69 -13.58 -12.56
N GLY A 125 5.05 -14.50 -13.44
CA GLY A 125 4.71 -15.90 -13.30
C GLY A 125 5.70 -16.60 -12.35
N HIS A 126 5.20 -17.29 -11.34
CA HIS A 126 6.01 -17.99 -10.34
C HIS A 126 5.82 -19.51 -10.41
N THR A 127 6.95 -20.23 -10.35
CA THR A 127 6.98 -21.70 -10.36
C THR A 127 8.04 -22.22 -9.40
N TRP A 128 7.68 -23.18 -8.54
CA TRP A 128 8.61 -23.96 -7.75
C TRP A 128 9.25 -25.06 -8.62
N LEU A 129 10.58 -25.09 -8.68
CA LEU A 129 11.34 -26.14 -9.37
C LEU A 129 11.69 -27.31 -8.45
N GLY A 130 11.56 -27.11 -7.14
CA GLY A 130 11.74 -28.10 -6.08
C GLY A 130 10.51 -28.22 -5.18
N GLU A 131 10.76 -28.42 -3.88
CA GLU A 131 9.68 -28.41 -2.88
C GLU A 131 9.05 -27.01 -2.77
N VAL A 132 7.75 -26.97 -2.53
CA VAL A 132 7.02 -25.70 -2.34
C VAL A 132 7.61 -24.96 -1.15
N GLY A 133 8.08 -23.74 -1.37
CA GLY A 133 8.71 -22.89 -0.35
C GLY A 133 10.25 -22.88 -0.42
N ASP A 134 10.88 -23.69 -1.26
CA ASP A 134 12.33 -23.62 -1.47
C ASP A 134 12.70 -22.48 -2.43
N GLU A 135 13.01 -21.31 -1.86
CA GLU A 135 13.36 -20.11 -2.63
C GLU A 135 14.66 -20.23 -3.46
N LEU A 136 15.46 -21.28 -3.25
CA LEU A 136 16.65 -21.54 -4.07
C LEU A 136 16.29 -22.24 -5.39
N LEU A 137 15.10 -22.84 -5.46
CA LEU A 137 14.62 -23.64 -6.59
C LEU A 137 13.33 -23.04 -7.14
N ILE A 138 13.44 -21.87 -7.73
CA ILE A 138 12.31 -21.12 -8.32
C ILE A 138 12.60 -20.72 -9.77
N ARG A 139 11.52 -20.53 -10.53
CA ARG A 139 11.52 -19.82 -11.81
C ARG A 139 10.54 -18.65 -11.71
N GLN A 140 11.03 -17.46 -12.01
CA GLN A 140 10.23 -16.23 -12.11
C GLN A 140 10.41 -15.63 -13.50
N VAL A 141 9.29 -15.42 -14.22
CA VAL A 141 9.25 -14.88 -15.59
C VAL A 141 8.24 -13.73 -15.67
N GLN A 142 8.37 -12.86 -16.67
CA GLN A 142 7.42 -11.75 -16.84
C GLN A 142 6.42 -12.11 -17.92
N CYS A 143 5.14 -12.11 -17.56
CA CYS A 143 4.02 -12.58 -18.34
C CYS A 143 3.11 -11.43 -18.78
N LEU A 144 2.37 -11.63 -19.87
CA LEU A 144 1.40 -10.67 -20.40
C LEU A 144 -0.01 -11.27 -20.36
N ALA A 145 -0.99 -10.47 -19.93
CA ALA A 145 -2.41 -10.74 -20.12
C ALA A 145 -3.11 -9.48 -20.64
N THR A 146 -4.16 -9.64 -21.45
CA THR A 146 -4.89 -8.48 -22.01
C THR A 146 -6.40 -8.61 -21.86
N SER A 147 -7.07 -7.47 -21.75
CA SER A 147 -8.53 -7.38 -21.72
C SER A 147 -9.04 -6.21 -22.56
N LEU A 148 -10.13 -6.45 -23.28
CA LEU A 148 -10.86 -5.40 -24.00
C LEU A 148 -12.00 -4.80 -23.17
N ASP A 149 -12.45 -5.43 -22.10
CA ASP A 149 -13.52 -4.93 -21.22
C ASP A 149 -13.00 -4.51 -19.84
N GLY A 150 -11.73 -4.82 -19.55
CA GLY A 150 -11.07 -4.57 -18.27
C GLY A 150 -11.44 -5.56 -17.18
N ILE A 151 -12.22 -6.61 -17.49
CA ILE A 151 -12.77 -7.59 -16.54
C ILE A 151 -12.31 -9.01 -16.89
N ASN A 152 -12.43 -9.40 -18.15
CA ASN A 152 -12.07 -10.72 -18.64
C ASN A 152 -10.70 -10.66 -19.30
N PHE A 153 -9.74 -11.44 -18.81
CA PHE A 153 -8.36 -11.41 -19.27
C PHE A 153 -7.96 -12.67 -20.03
N VAL A 154 -7.19 -12.49 -21.10
CA VAL A 154 -6.54 -13.57 -21.86
C VAL A 154 -5.05 -13.53 -21.57
N LYS A 155 -4.49 -14.61 -21.01
CA LYS A 155 -3.03 -14.76 -20.83
C LYS A 155 -2.35 -15.10 -22.15
N HIS A 156 -1.24 -14.44 -22.43
CA HIS A 156 -0.39 -14.64 -23.62
C HIS A 156 0.92 -15.37 -23.31
N GLY A 157 1.16 -15.69 -22.03
CA GLY A 157 2.37 -16.35 -21.56
C GLY A 157 3.50 -15.38 -21.21
N ALA A 158 4.70 -15.94 -21.05
CA ALA A 158 5.90 -15.18 -20.75
C ALA A 158 6.34 -14.35 -21.96
N VAL A 159 6.58 -13.06 -21.73
CA VAL A 159 7.16 -12.10 -22.70
C VAL A 159 8.61 -11.76 -22.36
N ILE A 160 9.05 -12.05 -21.14
CA ILE A 160 10.46 -12.09 -20.73
C ILE A 160 10.67 -13.39 -19.94
N ASP A 161 11.28 -14.38 -20.60
CA ASP A 161 11.44 -15.74 -20.06
C ASP A 161 12.64 -15.93 -19.14
N SER A 162 13.58 -15.00 -19.13
CA SER A 162 14.77 -15.06 -18.27
C SER A 162 15.29 -13.67 -17.89
N PRO A 163 15.89 -13.52 -16.70
CA PRO A 163 16.64 -12.32 -16.35
C PRO A 163 17.88 -12.16 -17.24
N PRO A 164 18.57 -11.01 -17.21
CA PRO A 164 19.71 -10.76 -18.10
C PRO A 164 20.94 -11.64 -17.83
N GLN A 165 20.98 -12.32 -16.68
CA GLN A 165 22.07 -13.23 -16.29
C GLN A 165 21.47 -14.52 -15.71
N ASP A 166 21.97 -15.67 -16.17
CA ASP A 166 21.43 -17.00 -15.81
C ASP A 166 21.52 -17.34 -14.30
N THR A 167 22.39 -16.66 -13.56
CA THR A 167 22.57 -16.85 -12.11
C THR A 167 21.52 -16.11 -11.27
N ILE A 168 20.69 -15.27 -11.88
CA ILE A 168 19.60 -14.55 -11.21
C ILE A 168 18.37 -15.46 -11.21
N ILE A 169 17.85 -15.79 -10.02
CA ILE A 169 16.63 -16.62 -9.88
C ILE A 169 15.44 -15.83 -9.31
N HIS A 170 15.70 -14.79 -8.51
CA HIS A 170 14.68 -13.83 -8.11
C HIS A 170 14.59 -12.73 -9.17
N PHE A 171 13.45 -12.63 -9.84
CA PHE A 171 13.20 -11.71 -10.94
C PHE A 171 11.70 -11.43 -11.05
N ARG A 172 11.22 -10.34 -10.43
CA ARG A 172 9.79 -10.13 -10.22
C ARG A 172 9.33 -8.69 -10.15
N ASP A 173 8.01 -8.52 -10.14
CA ASP A 173 7.27 -7.27 -9.89
C ASP A 173 7.50 -6.22 -11.00
N PRO A 174 7.11 -6.50 -12.25
CA PRO A 174 7.38 -5.62 -13.37
C PRO A 174 6.52 -4.34 -13.31
N LYS A 175 7.17 -3.18 -13.38
CA LYS A 175 6.54 -1.89 -13.67
C LYS A 175 6.74 -1.51 -15.12
N VAL A 176 5.63 -1.26 -15.82
CA VAL A 176 5.62 -0.84 -17.22
C VAL A 176 5.14 0.60 -17.37
N TRP A 177 5.77 1.36 -18.26
CA TRP A 177 5.31 2.68 -18.68
C TRP A 177 5.61 2.92 -20.16
N GLN A 178 4.92 3.89 -20.75
CA GLN A 178 5.20 4.37 -22.09
C GLN A 178 6.01 5.65 -22.02
N GLN A 179 7.05 5.75 -22.86
CA GLN A 179 7.77 7.00 -23.09
C GLN A 179 8.15 7.06 -24.57
N ASP A 180 7.77 8.17 -25.21
CA ASP A 180 7.85 8.33 -26.67
C ASP A 180 7.13 7.17 -27.38
N ASP A 181 7.75 6.58 -28.41
CA ASP A 181 7.18 5.47 -29.18
C ASP A 181 7.49 4.07 -28.59
N HIS A 182 7.99 4.01 -27.35
CA HIS A 182 8.41 2.76 -26.72
C HIS A 182 7.74 2.51 -25.37
N TRP A 183 7.60 1.24 -25.05
CA TRP A 183 7.30 0.73 -23.73
C TRP A 183 8.60 0.40 -23.01
N TYR A 184 8.64 0.69 -21.72
CA TYR A 184 9.76 0.35 -20.84
C TYR A 184 9.27 -0.48 -19.67
N LEU A 185 10.12 -1.38 -19.19
CA LEU A 185 9.84 -2.25 -18.06
C LEU A 185 11.04 -2.29 -17.13
N ILE A 186 10.80 -2.08 -15.83
CA ILE A 186 11.75 -2.44 -14.77
C ILE A 186 11.15 -3.54 -13.91
N ALA A 187 12.01 -4.39 -13.34
CA ALA A 187 11.61 -5.43 -12.39
C ALA A 187 12.69 -5.56 -11.31
N GLY A 188 12.32 -6.07 -10.15
CA GLY A 188 13.26 -6.42 -9.09
C GLY A 188 14.05 -7.67 -9.45
N ALA A 189 15.36 -7.64 -9.28
CA ALA A 189 16.23 -8.79 -9.46
C ALA A 189 17.29 -8.90 -8.34
N ARG A 190 17.82 -10.10 -8.11
CA ARG A 190 18.86 -10.36 -7.12
C ARG A 190 20.02 -11.17 -7.70
N LEU A 191 21.23 -10.66 -7.57
CA LEU A 191 22.48 -11.33 -7.92
C LEU A 191 23.33 -11.54 -6.65
N GLY A 192 23.35 -12.76 -6.11
CA GLY A 192 23.91 -12.99 -4.76
C GLY A 192 23.09 -12.21 -3.73
N ASP A 193 23.72 -11.31 -2.97
CA ASP A 193 23.03 -10.39 -2.06
C ASP A 193 22.91 -8.96 -2.62
N ARG A 194 23.14 -8.79 -3.93
CA ARG A 194 23.02 -7.48 -4.60
C ARG A 194 21.65 -7.34 -5.27
N PRO A 195 20.82 -6.36 -4.87
CA PRO A 195 19.59 -6.04 -5.58
C PRO A 195 19.91 -5.27 -6.87
N LEU A 196 19.13 -5.53 -7.91
CA LEU A 196 19.29 -4.97 -9.25
C LEU A 196 17.92 -4.59 -9.82
N LEU A 197 17.89 -3.55 -10.66
CA LEU A 197 16.71 -3.16 -11.46
C LEU A 197 17.05 -3.21 -12.95
N PRO A 198 16.96 -4.38 -13.62
CA PRO A 198 17.08 -4.45 -15.07
C PRO A 198 15.99 -3.64 -15.76
N LEU A 199 16.37 -2.93 -16.82
CA LEU A 199 15.51 -2.19 -17.74
C LEU A 199 15.36 -2.96 -19.04
N TYR A 200 14.13 -3.05 -19.52
CA TYR A 200 13.79 -3.57 -20.83
C TYR A 200 13.02 -2.53 -21.64
N ARG A 201 13.07 -2.67 -22.98
CA ARG A 201 12.33 -1.84 -23.93
C ARG A 201 11.54 -2.71 -24.91
N SER A 202 10.36 -2.25 -25.31
CA SER A 202 9.52 -2.91 -26.31
C SER A 202 8.79 -1.88 -27.18
N VAL A 203 8.40 -2.27 -28.38
CA VAL A 203 7.51 -1.49 -29.26
C VAL A 203 6.05 -1.98 -29.22
N ASP A 204 5.80 -3.17 -28.67
CA ASP A 204 4.52 -3.86 -28.78
C ASP A 204 4.05 -4.62 -27.53
N LEU A 205 4.80 -4.54 -26.43
CA LEU A 205 4.59 -5.29 -25.17
C LEU A 205 4.86 -6.80 -25.23
N HIS A 206 5.17 -7.35 -26.40
CA HIS A 206 5.42 -8.78 -26.60
C HIS A 206 6.91 -9.10 -26.71
N ALA A 207 7.64 -8.32 -27.53
CA ALA A 207 9.07 -8.49 -27.71
C ALA A 207 9.82 -7.46 -26.88
N TRP A 208 10.62 -7.93 -25.91
CA TRP A 208 11.39 -7.08 -25.01
C TRP A 208 12.88 -7.27 -25.23
N GLU A 209 13.62 -6.16 -25.30
CA GLU A 209 15.08 -6.16 -25.33
C GLU A 209 15.62 -5.60 -24.02
N PHE A 210 16.66 -6.23 -23.47
CA PHE A 210 17.38 -5.70 -22.32
C PHE A 210 18.17 -4.45 -22.73
N VAL A 211 18.07 -3.38 -21.93
CA VAL A 211 18.71 -2.09 -22.21
C VAL A 211 19.87 -1.83 -21.26
N SER A 212 19.63 -1.85 -19.96
CA SER A 212 20.61 -1.52 -18.92
C SER A 212 20.14 -2.02 -17.55
N TYR A 213 20.95 -1.79 -16.51
CA TYR A 213 20.45 -1.79 -15.13
C TYR A 213 20.21 -0.34 -14.72
N VAL A 214 18.98 0.00 -14.35
CA VAL A 214 18.62 1.35 -13.88
C VAL A 214 19.35 1.68 -12.58
N SER A 215 19.41 0.70 -11.69
CA SER A 215 20.04 0.85 -10.38
C SER A 215 20.50 -0.50 -9.86
N SER A 216 21.46 -0.47 -8.95
CA SER A 216 21.95 -1.62 -8.18
C SER A 216 22.26 -1.18 -6.76
N GLY A 217 22.01 -2.05 -5.78
CA GLY A 217 22.32 -1.75 -4.38
C GLY A 217 23.75 -2.09 -3.97
N ASN A 218 24.15 -1.57 -2.82
CA ASN A 218 25.38 -1.90 -2.11
C ASN A 218 25.05 -2.51 -0.74
N GLU A 219 26.09 -2.80 0.06
CA GLU A 219 25.92 -3.23 1.44
C GLU A 219 25.05 -2.24 2.22
N GLY A 220 23.99 -2.76 2.87
CA GLY A 220 23.03 -1.96 3.62
C GLY A 220 21.79 -1.50 2.84
N ASP A 221 21.75 -1.66 1.52
CA ASP A 221 20.58 -1.31 0.69
C ASP A 221 19.51 -2.41 0.61
N GLY A 222 19.70 -3.51 1.37
CA GLY A 222 18.91 -4.73 1.28
C GLY A 222 19.41 -5.67 0.19
N TYR A 223 18.94 -6.93 0.22
CA TYR A 223 19.36 -7.96 -0.74
C TYR A 223 18.41 -8.12 -1.93
N MET A 224 17.20 -7.54 -1.85
CA MET A 224 16.17 -7.56 -2.89
C MET A 224 15.40 -6.24 -2.86
N TRP A 225 15.06 -5.70 -4.03
CA TRP A 225 14.14 -4.57 -4.17
C TRP A 225 12.88 -5.05 -4.90
N GLU A 226 11.80 -5.21 -4.15
CA GLU A 226 10.48 -5.62 -4.66
C GLU A 226 9.67 -4.41 -5.12
N CYS A 227 8.63 -4.67 -5.92
CA CYS A 227 7.66 -3.68 -6.38
C CYS A 227 8.30 -2.35 -6.82
N PRO A 228 9.32 -2.36 -7.71
CA PRO A 228 9.92 -1.12 -8.17
C PRO A 228 8.92 -0.30 -8.99
N ASP A 229 8.98 1.02 -8.84
CA ASP A 229 8.25 1.99 -9.66
C ASP A 229 9.21 3.12 -10.06
N LEU A 230 9.07 3.62 -11.28
CA LEU A 230 9.90 4.67 -11.83
C LEU A 230 9.03 5.64 -12.62
N PHE A 231 9.01 6.88 -12.15
CA PHE A 231 8.17 7.90 -12.75
C PHE A 231 8.79 9.28 -12.61
N ARG A 232 8.34 10.19 -13.47
CA ARG A 232 8.73 11.60 -13.44
C ARG A 232 7.69 12.43 -12.69
N LEU A 233 8.16 13.32 -11.83
CA LEU A 233 7.36 14.29 -11.09
C LEU A 233 8.15 15.60 -10.99
N ASP A 234 7.54 16.73 -11.39
CA ASP A 234 8.15 18.07 -11.40
C ASP A 234 9.58 18.14 -11.98
N GLY A 235 9.79 17.43 -13.10
CA GLY A 235 11.07 17.44 -13.83
C GLY A 235 12.17 16.58 -13.22
N ARG A 236 11.88 15.81 -12.16
CA ARG A 236 12.80 14.86 -11.52
C ARG A 236 12.30 13.44 -11.69
N ASP A 237 13.22 12.49 -11.66
CA ASP A 237 12.89 11.07 -11.71
C ASP A 237 12.84 10.54 -10.27
N VAL A 238 11.81 9.75 -9.98
CA VAL A 238 11.56 9.15 -8.66
C VAL A 238 11.64 7.65 -8.83
N LEU A 239 12.57 7.03 -8.11
CA LEU A 239 12.71 5.58 -8.04
C LEU A 239 12.14 5.11 -6.70
N LEU A 240 10.97 4.48 -6.73
CA LEU A 240 10.28 3.90 -5.58
C LEU A 240 10.47 2.38 -5.59
N TYR A 241 10.69 1.77 -4.43
CA TYR A 241 10.82 0.32 -4.30
C TYR A 241 10.63 -0.14 -2.86
N SER A 242 10.47 -1.45 -2.70
CA SER A 242 10.30 -2.11 -1.42
C SER A 242 11.52 -2.99 -1.07
N PRO A 243 12.53 -2.45 -0.37
CA PRO A 243 13.74 -3.21 -0.07
C PRO A 243 13.53 -4.23 1.06
N GLN A 244 14.11 -5.42 0.89
CA GLN A 244 14.21 -6.45 1.93
C GLN A 244 15.61 -6.51 2.54
N GLY A 245 15.70 -6.58 3.87
CA GLY A 245 16.96 -6.77 4.59
C GLY A 245 17.78 -5.49 4.82
N MET A 246 17.16 -4.31 4.75
CA MET A 246 17.81 -3.09 5.21
C MET A 246 17.91 -3.09 6.75
N PRO A 247 19.06 -2.69 7.33
CA PRO A 247 19.17 -2.57 8.78
C PRO A 247 18.42 -1.34 9.29
N ALA A 248 17.79 -1.51 10.46
CA ALA A 248 17.23 -0.40 11.22
C ALA A 248 18.31 0.64 11.57
N GLN A 249 17.95 1.93 11.54
CA GLN A 249 18.84 3.02 11.93
C GLN A 249 18.12 4.02 12.83
N GLY A 250 18.40 3.94 14.13
CA GLY A 250 17.76 4.80 15.13
C GLY A 250 16.24 4.57 15.16
N TYR A 251 15.47 5.57 14.73
CA TYR A 251 14.00 5.52 14.66
C TYR A 251 13.47 5.21 13.25
N GLU A 252 14.36 5.05 12.27
CA GLU A 252 14.01 4.74 10.88
C GLU A 252 14.17 3.26 10.61
N ARG A 253 13.45 2.77 9.59
CA ARG A 253 13.55 1.39 9.12
C ARG A 253 13.32 0.35 10.22
N LEU A 254 12.25 0.55 10.99
CA LEU A 254 11.86 -0.35 12.09
C LEU A 254 10.91 -1.48 11.66
N ASN A 255 10.39 -1.43 10.44
CA ASN A 255 9.58 -2.50 9.87
C ASN A 255 10.49 -3.66 9.41
N LYS A 256 9.92 -4.87 9.26
CA LYS A 256 10.69 -6.00 8.72
C LYS A 256 11.24 -5.69 7.33
N PHE A 257 10.38 -5.14 6.48
CA PHE A 257 10.70 -4.62 5.16
C PHE A 257 10.09 -3.23 5.00
N HIS A 258 10.58 -2.46 4.03
CA HIS A 258 10.24 -1.04 3.87
C HIS A 258 9.64 -0.78 2.51
N THR A 259 8.97 0.36 2.38
CA THR A 259 8.70 0.98 1.09
C THR A 259 9.16 2.42 1.14
N GLY A 260 9.93 2.82 0.14
CA GLY A 260 10.45 4.17 0.06
C GLY A 260 10.89 4.53 -1.33
N TYR A 261 11.58 5.65 -1.44
CA TYR A 261 11.95 6.22 -2.72
C TYR A 261 13.29 6.94 -2.66
N ARG A 262 13.84 7.21 -3.84
CA ARG A 262 14.96 8.11 -4.08
C ARG A 262 14.54 9.11 -5.15
N VAL A 263 14.96 10.37 -4.99
CA VAL A 263 14.74 11.42 -5.99
C VAL A 263 16.06 11.71 -6.71
N GLY A 264 16.02 11.81 -8.03
CA GLY A 264 17.22 11.85 -8.86
C GLY A 264 16.96 12.25 -10.29
N GLN A 265 17.85 11.79 -11.17
CA GLN A 265 17.76 11.88 -12.62
C GLN A 265 18.27 10.60 -13.26
N ILE A 266 17.63 10.18 -14.33
CA ILE A 266 18.12 9.14 -15.23
C ILE A 266 19.04 9.80 -16.27
N ASP A 267 20.23 9.24 -16.48
CA ASP A 267 21.16 9.72 -17.50
C ASP A 267 20.88 9.11 -18.90
N SER A 268 21.69 9.48 -19.89
CA SER A 268 21.56 8.98 -21.26
C SER A 268 21.81 7.47 -21.43
N GLN A 269 22.32 6.81 -20.40
CA GLN A 269 22.62 5.38 -20.34
C GLN A 269 21.56 4.63 -19.52
N TRP A 270 20.46 5.31 -19.17
CA TRP A 270 19.39 4.79 -18.33
C TRP A 270 19.81 4.45 -16.90
N GLN A 271 20.86 5.07 -16.38
CA GLN A 271 21.30 4.87 -14.99
C GLN A 271 20.70 5.95 -14.09
N PHE A 272 20.11 5.52 -12.97
CA PHE A 272 19.51 6.42 -11.99
C PHE A 272 20.56 6.96 -11.03
N ASN A 273 20.70 8.29 -11.04
CA ASN A 273 21.55 9.04 -10.14
C ASN A 273 20.67 9.88 -9.21
N GLY A 274 20.59 9.50 -7.94
CA GLY A 274 19.70 10.17 -6.99
C GLY A 274 20.19 10.12 -5.56
N GLY A 275 19.48 10.86 -4.70
CA GLY A 275 19.77 11.02 -3.28
C GLY A 275 19.57 9.76 -2.43
N PRO A 276 19.54 9.91 -1.10
CA PRO A 276 19.35 8.80 -0.17
C PRO A 276 17.95 8.19 -0.29
N PHE A 277 17.81 6.96 0.20
CA PHE A 277 16.50 6.33 0.37
C PHE A 277 15.71 7.02 1.48
N ILE A 278 14.43 7.28 1.22
CA ILE A 278 13.49 7.91 2.16
C ILE A 278 12.26 7.01 2.27
N GLU A 279 11.89 6.59 3.48
CA GLU A 279 10.65 5.83 3.71
C GLU A 279 9.44 6.67 3.26
N LEU A 280 8.52 6.05 2.52
CA LEU A 280 7.31 6.72 2.01
C LEU A 280 6.24 6.87 3.10
N ASP A 281 6.24 5.96 4.06
CA ASP A 281 5.38 5.94 5.24
C ASP A 281 6.20 5.55 6.46
N ASN A 282 5.94 6.18 7.60
CA ASN A 282 6.68 5.99 8.85
C ASN A 282 5.95 5.10 9.85
N GLY A 283 4.83 4.48 9.47
CA GLY A 283 4.02 3.60 10.31
C GLY A 283 4.55 2.18 10.41
N HIS A 284 3.78 1.34 11.11
CA HIS A 284 4.11 -0.06 11.34
C HIS A 284 3.84 -0.96 10.13
N ASP A 285 2.87 -0.57 9.30
CA ASP A 285 2.24 -1.43 8.29
C ASP A 285 2.06 -0.65 6.99
N PHE A 286 3.05 -0.72 6.09
CA PHE A 286 3.03 -0.12 4.76
C PHE A 286 4.07 -0.79 3.87
N TYR A 287 3.64 -1.52 2.83
CA TYR A 287 4.55 -2.28 1.97
C TYR A 287 4.05 -2.39 0.51
N ALA A 288 4.96 -2.73 -0.41
CA ALA A 288 4.66 -3.05 -1.81
C ALA A 288 3.83 -1.98 -2.56
N ALA A 289 4.26 -0.72 -2.50
CA ALA A 289 3.46 0.36 -3.09
C ALA A 289 3.52 0.36 -4.63
N GLN A 290 2.41 0.75 -5.27
CA GLN A 290 2.34 0.96 -6.72
C GLN A 290 1.63 2.28 -7.05
N THR A 291 2.05 2.93 -8.14
CA THR A 291 1.49 4.20 -8.58
C THR A 291 0.77 4.15 -9.93
N LEU A 292 -0.18 5.08 -10.13
CA LEU A 292 -0.79 5.41 -11.42
C LEU A 292 -0.80 6.92 -11.67
N VAL A 293 -1.00 7.31 -12.93
CA VAL A 293 -1.40 8.67 -13.31
C VAL A 293 -2.92 8.71 -13.38
N ALA A 294 -3.55 9.55 -12.55
CA ALA A 294 -4.99 9.69 -12.47
C ALA A 294 -5.55 10.39 -13.72
N ALA A 295 -6.87 10.34 -13.89
CA ALA A 295 -7.55 10.97 -15.03
C ALA A 295 -7.26 12.48 -15.15
N ASP A 296 -6.98 13.14 -14.03
CA ASP A 296 -6.64 14.57 -13.95
C ASP A 296 -5.12 14.85 -13.94
N GLY A 297 -4.29 13.84 -14.17
CA GLY A 297 -2.83 13.96 -14.27
C GLY A 297 -2.07 13.87 -12.96
N ARG A 298 -2.74 13.77 -11.80
CA ARG A 298 -2.06 13.54 -10.51
C ARG A 298 -1.42 12.17 -10.45
N ARG A 299 -0.35 12.03 -9.67
CA ARG A 299 0.22 10.73 -9.32
C ARG A 299 -0.48 10.22 -8.06
N LEU A 300 -1.10 9.04 -8.16
CA LEU A 300 -1.70 8.36 -7.01
C LEU A 300 -0.90 7.12 -6.64
N VAL A 301 -0.85 6.79 -5.35
CA VAL A 301 -0.20 5.59 -4.81
C VAL A 301 -1.13 4.79 -3.90
N TRP A 302 -1.02 3.46 -3.98
CA TRP A 302 -1.59 2.49 -3.05
C TRP A 302 -0.47 1.63 -2.49
N ALA A 303 -0.68 1.09 -1.30
CA ALA A 303 0.23 0.13 -0.68
C ALA A 303 -0.58 -0.90 0.12
N TRP A 304 0.03 -2.05 0.38
CA TRP A 304 -0.49 -3.02 1.32
C TRP A 304 -0.28 -2.50 2.75
N LEU A 305 -1.36 -2.46 3.53
CA LEU A 305 -1.38 -1.98 4.92
C LEU A 305 -1.39 -3.18 5.86
N ASP A 306 -0.25 -3.88 5.91
CA ASP A 306 0.07 -4.97 6.84
C ASP A 306 1.60 -5.20 6.76
N MET A 307 2.13 -6.14 7.54
CA MET A 307 3.53 -6.56 7.48
C MET A 307 3.65 -8.05 7.76
N TRP A 308 4.61 -8.73 7.12
CA TRP A 308 4.71 -10.20 7.14
C TRP A 308 4.78 -10.86 8.53
N GLU A 309 5.27 -10.15 9.55
CA GLU A 309 5.39 -10.63 10.93
C GLU A 309 4.40 -9.98 11.91
N SER A 310 3.54 -9.08 11.43
CA SER A 310 2.51 -8.46 12.28
C SER A 310 1.48 -9.51 12.74
N PRO A 311 0.97 -9.41 13.98
CA PRO A 311 -0.14 -10.24 14.46
C PRO A 311 -1.38 -10.08 13.59
N THR A 312 -2.03 -11.20 13.24
CA THR A 312 -3.17 -11.20 12.30
C THR A 312 -4.38 -11.94 12.86
N PRO A 313 -5.10 -11.35 13.82
CA PRO A 313 -6.31 -11.95 14.39
C PRO A 313 -7.41 -12.14 13.34
N THR A 314 -7.42 -11.36 12.26
CA THR A 314 -8.42 -11.50 11.19
C THR A 314 -8.30 -12.80 10.40
N ALA A 315 -7.17 -13.52 10.49
CA ALA A 315 -7.02 -14.82 9.82
C ALA A 315 -8.08 -15.82 10.29
N THR A 316 -8.45 -15.81 11.58
CA THR A 316 -9.56 -16.61 12.12
C THR A 316 -10.94 -16.07 11.76
N HIS A 317 -11.01 -14.87 11.15
CA HIS A 317 -12.23 -14.24 10.63
C HIS A 317 -12.42 -14.50 9.14
N HIS A 318 -11.61 -15.39 8.55
CA HIS A 318 -11.62 -15.76 7.13
C HIS A 318 -11.26 -14.62 6.16
N TRP A 319 -10.56 -13.58 6.63
CA TRP A 319 -9.99 -12.55 5.77
C TRP A 319 -8.68 -11.97 6.31
N ARG A 320 -7.75 -11.58 5.44
CA ARG A 320 -6.48 -10.96 5.85
C ARG A 320 -5.97 -9.97 4.81
N GLY A 321 -5.34 -8.91 5.30
CA GLY A 321 -4.79 -7.83 4.48
C GLY A 321 -5.85 -6.78 4.08
N MET A 322 -5.35 -5.58 3.83
CA MET A 322 -6.10 -4.45 3.28
C MET A 322 -5.10 -3.53 2.57
N LEU A 323 -5.59 -2.71 1.66
CA LEU A 323 -4.81 -1.61 1.09
C LEU A 323 -4.96 -0.36 1.94
N GLY A 324 -3.93 0.47 1.95
CA GLY A 324 -4.02 1.83 2.46
C GLY A 324 -4.91 2.71 1.59
N LEU A 325 -5.26 3.88 2.13
CA LEU A 325 -5.97 4.92 1.40
C LEU A 325 -5.22 5.30 0.10
N PRO A 326 -5.94 5.65 -0.99
CA PRO A 326 -5.32 6.28 -2.14
C PRO A 326 -4.65 7.59 -1.72
N ARG A 327 -3.40 7.79 -2.12
CA ARG A 327 -2.63 9.01 -1.77
C ARG A 327 -2.14 9.73 -3.00
N GLU A 328 -2.24 11.05 -2.98
CA GLU A 328 -1.63 11.95 -3.95
C GLU A 328 -0.16 12.16 -3.60
N LEU A 329 0.70 12.08 -4.62
CA LEU A 329 2.12 12.40 -4.51
C LEU A 329 2.43 13.70 -5.22
N GLU A 330 3.04 14.62 -4.49
CA GLU A 330 3.64 15.85 -5.02
C GLU A 330 5.14 15.84 -4.73
N LEU A 331 5.96 16.52 -5.53
CA LEU A 331 7.39 16.67 -5.25
C LEU A 331 7.67 18.10 -4.77
N ARG A 332 8.23 18.23 -3.57
CA ARG A 332 8.75 19.51 -3.07
C ARG A 332 10.22 19.32 -2.72
N ASP A 333 11.06 20.07 -3.42
CA ASP A 333 12.52 19.91 -3.39
C ASP A 333 12.93 18.46 -3.75
N ASP A 334 13.55 17.73 -2.81
CA ASP A 334 13.94 16.33 -2.97
C ASP A 334 13.08 15.38 -2.11
N ARG A 335 11.85 15.78 -1.76
CA ARG A 335 10.93 14.97 -0.95
C ARG A 335 9.56 14.86 -1.60
N LEU A 336 9.01 13.65 -1.59
CA LEU A 336 7.61 13.43 -1.88
C LEU A 336 6.76 13.94 -0.71
N CYS A 337 5.84 14.84 -1.03
CA CYS A 337 4.73 15.20 -0.18
C CYS A 337 3.60 14.21 -0.43
N VAL A 338 3.07 13.63 0.65
CA VAL A 338 2.04 12.58 0.61
C VAL A 338 0.75 13.11 1.21
N HIS A 339 -0.30 13.18 0.40
CA HIS A 339 -1.62 13.64 0.83
C HIS A 339 -2.66 12.55 0.61
N PRO A 340 -3.63 12.35 1.52
CA PRO A 340 -4.77 11.47 1.26
C PRO A 340 -5.59 12.03 0.10
N ALA A 341 -6.04 11.17 -0.82
CA ALA A 341 -6.78 11.61 -2.00
C ALA A 341 -7.98 12.48 -1.61
N ARG A 342 -8.14 13.64 -2.27
CA ARG A 342 -9.21 14.60 -1.95
C ARG A 342 -10.62 14.01 -2.07
N GLU A 343 -10.78 13.00 -2.90
CA GLU A 343 -12.03 12.27 -3.10
C GLU A 343 -12.57 11.65 -1.81
N LEU A 344 -11.69 11.28 -0.86
CA LEU A 344 -12.09 10.72 0.45
C LEU A 344 -13.01 11.64 1.26
N THR A 345 -13.08 12.93 0.93
CA THR A 345 -14.06 13.84 1.53
C THR A 345 -15.52 13.45 1.24
N ALA A 346 -15.76 12.66 0.19
CA ALA A 346 -17.09 12.11 -0.14
C ALA A 346 -17.59 11.08 0.89
N LEU A 347 -16.71 10.52 1.73
CA LEU A 347 -17.09 9.61 2.81
C LEU A 347 -17.66 10.34 4.03
N ARG A 348 -17.45 11.66 4.14
CA ARG A 348 -17.83 12.42 5.34
C ARG A 348 -19.35 12.46 5.48
N ASN A 349 -19.83 12.00 6.64
CA ASN A 349 -21.20 12.26 7.10
C ASN A 349 -21.30 13.69 7.70
N ALA A 350 -22.32 13.93 8.52
CA ALA A 350 -22.43 15.18 9.26
C ALA A 350 -21.17 15.44 10.10
N SER A 351 -20.72 16.70 10.11
CA SER A 351 -19.59 17.11 10.96
C SER A 351 -19.93 16.90 12.42
N LEU A 352 -19.00 16.29 13.15
CA LEU A 352 -19.00 16.28 14.60
C LEU A 352 -18.46 17.63 15.11
N PRO A 353 -18.89 18.09 16.30
CA PRO A 353 -18.32 19.27 16.94
C PRO A 353 -16.80 19.08 17.18
N GLY A 354 -16.00 20.05 16.75
CA GLY A 354 -14.61 20.16 17.18
C GLY A 354 -14.51 20.53 18.67
N THR A 355 -13.30 20.53 19.21
CA THR A 355 -13.03 20.91 20.60
C THR A 355 -12.40 22.30 20.66
N PRO A 356 -12.59 23.06 21.76
CA PRO A 356 -11.70 24.18 22.04
C PRO A 356 -10.27 23.68 22.23
N TRP A 357 -9.31 24.60 22.16
CA TRP A 357 -7.95 24.33 22.59
C TRP A 357 -7.92 23.95 24.06
N TRP A 358 -7.21 22.86 24.35
CA TRP A 358 -7.07 22.33 25.69
C TRP A 358 -5.59 22.21 26.07
N SER A 359 -5.28 22.62 27.29
CA SER A 359 -3.92 22.72 27.84
C SER A 359 -3.86 22.36 29.33
N GLU A 360 -4.94 21.81 29.89
CA GLU A 360 -4.94 21.40 31.30
C GLU A 360 -4.18 20.08 31.43
N ALA A 361 -3.42 19.93 32.51
CA ALA A 361 -2.63 18.73 32.74
C ALA A 361 -3.55 17.49 32.90
N GLY A 362 -3.33 16.45 32.08
CA GLY A 362 -4.00 15.15 32.20
C GLY A 362 -4.49 14.58 30.88
N THR A 363 -5.71 14.05 30.92
CA THR A 363 -6.45 13.62 29.73
C THR A 363 -7.88 14.12 29.80
N GLN A 364 -8.46 14.50 28.67
CA GLN A 364 -9.87 14.90 28.57
C GLN A 364 -10.63 13.95 27.66
N TRP A 365 -11.63 13.26 28.20
CA TRP A 365 -12.58 12.47 27.40
C TRP A 365 -13.46 13.36 26.54
N LEU A 366 -13.69 12.95 25.30
CA LEU A 366 -14.59 13.62 24.38
C LEU A 366 -15.94 12.90 24.34
N THR A 367 -17.02 13.67 24.48
CA THR A 367 -18.39 13.14 24.42
C THR A 367 -18.93 13.08 23.00
N ASP A 368 -18.52 14.02 22.15
CA ASP A 368 -19.12 14.21 20.82
C ASP A 368 -18.26 13.60 19.70
N VAL A 369 -17.00 13.25 19.99
CA VAL A 369 -16.09 12.60 19.05
C VAL A 369 -15.75 11.22 19.60
N HIS A 370 -16.39 10.21 19.05
CA HIS A 370 -16.18 8.79 19.37
C HIS A 370 -16.55 7.93 18.15
N GLY A 371 -16.00 6.73 18.05
CA GLY A 371 -16.31 5.81 16.95
C GLY A 371 -15.11 5.03 16.43
N ASP A 372 -15.37 4.18 15.44
CA ASP A 372 -14.40 3.31 14.77
C ASP A 372 -14.24 3.62 13.27
N LEU A 373 -15.01 4.58 12.73
CA LEU A 373 -14.91 5.11 11.37
C LEU A 373 -14.91 6.64 11.40
N LEU A 374 -13.73 7.24 11.57
CA LEU A 374 -13.59 8.69 11.77
C LEU A 374 -12.54 9.30 10.84
N GLU A 375 -12.82 10.52 10.39
CA GLU A 375 -11.79 11.47 9.98
C GLU A 375 -11.67 12.55 11.06
N ILE A 376 -10.46 12.82 11.54
CA ILE A 376 -10.20 13.78 12.62
C ILE A 376 -9.07 14.71 12.21
N HIS A 377 -9.29 16.01 12.31
CA HIS A 377 -8.24 17.03 12.15
C HIS A 377 -7.72 17.41 13.53
N VAL A 378 -6.54 16.89 13.88
CA VAL A 378 -5.88 17.13 15.16
C VAL A 378 -4.86 18.24 14.99
N HIS A 379 -4.99 19.32 15.76
CA HIS A 379 -4.02 20.40 15.76
C HIS A 379 -3.26 20.41 17.10
N LEU A 380 -1.94 20.51 17.01
CA LEU A 380 -1.04 20.69 18.14
C LEU A 380 -0.37 22.04 17.98
N ASP A 381 -0.53 22.91 18.96
CA ASP A 381 0.28 24.12 19.13
C ASP A 381 1.40 23.76 20.10
N LEU A 382 2.63 23.79 19.60
CA LEU A 382 3.83 23.34 20.30
C LEU A 382 4.53 24.50 21.02
N LEU A 383 3.97 25.71 20.98
CA LEU A 383 4.57 26.88 21.62
C LEU A 383 4.77 26.63 23.12
N ASP A 384 6.00 26.89 23.57
CA ASP A 384 6.47 26.65 24.95
C ASP A 384 6.34 25.19 25.43
N CYS A 385 6.06 24.24 24.54
CA CYS A 385 5.97 22.81 24.85
C CYS A 385 7.37 22.23 25.03
N THR A 386 7.87 22.22 26.27
CA THR A 386 9.27 21.86 26.56
C THR A 386 9.45 20.49 27.19
N GLU A 387 8.45 19.97 27.89
CA GLU A 387 8.46 18.65 28.53
C GLU A 387 7.07 18.01 28.41
N GLY A 388 7.01 16.68 28.50
CA GLY A 388 5.76 15.91 28.51
C GLY A 388 5.18 15.64 27.12
N HIS A 389 3.92 15.20 27.10
CA HIS A 389 3.24 14.72 25.89
C HIS A 389 2.02 15.57 25.55
N LEU A 390 1.83 15.83 24.26
CA LEU A 390 0.69 16.57 23.71
C LEU A 390 0.09 15.82 22.52
N GLY A 391 -1.20 15.49 22.55
CA GLY A 391 -1.79 14.67 21.48
C GLY A 391 -3.18 14.15 21.76
N VAL A 392 -3.48 12.99 21.19
CA VAL A 392 -4.78 12.31 21.30
C VAL A 392 -4.60 10.82 21.60
N ALA A 393 -5.57 10.25 22.32
CA ALA A 393 -5.77 8.81 22.42
C ALA A 393 -7.04 8.43 21.65
N LEU A 394 -6.98 7.39 20.85
CA LEU A 394 -8.07 6.90 19.99
C LEU A 394 -8.41 5.47 20.37
N ARG A 395 -9.61 4.99 19.99
CA ARG A 395 -10.10 3.64 20.29
C ARG A 395 -9.94 3.28 21.77
N CYS A 396 -10.29 4.22 22.65
CA CYS A 396 -10.16 4.05 24.08
C CYS A 396 -11.29 3.17 24.63
N SER A 397 -10.95 2.13 25.39
CA SER A 397 -11.93 1.36 26.16
C SER A 397 -12.35 2.10 27.43
N SER A 398 -13.59 1.86 27.88
CA SER A 398 -14.12 2.46 29.11
C SER A 398 -13.39 1.99 30.38
N ASP A 399 -12.84 0.77 30.36
CA ASP A 399 -12.04 0.20 31.44
C ASP A 399 -10.55 0.61 31.40
N GLY A 400 -10.16 1.41 30.39
CA GLY A 400 -8.81 1.95 30.24
C GLY A 400 -7.72 0.96 29.83
N LYS A 401 -8.09 -0.25 29.38
CA LYS A 401 -7.14 -1.27 28.93
C LYS A 401 -6.69 -1.12 27.48
N GLU A 402 -7.51 -0.51 26.62
CA GLU A 402 -7.19 -0.31 25.21
C GLU A 402 -7.15 1.17 24.85
N GLN A 403 -6.16 1.54 24.03
CA GLN A 403 -5.99 2.84 23.41
C GLN A 403 -4.88 2.79 22.34
N THR A 404 -4.99 3.66 21.35
CA THR A 404 -3.94 3.99 20.39
C THR A 404 -3.52 5.43 20.63
N LEU A 405 -2.24 5.70 20.86
CA LEU A 405 -1.77 7.04 21.19
C LEU A 405 -1.09 7.69 19.98
N LEU A 406 -1.46 8.94 19.70
CA LEU A 406 -0.77 9.81 18.75
C LEU A 406 -0.39 11.09 19.48
N TYR A 407 0.90 11.26 19.80
CA TYR A 407 1.35 12.37 20.62
C TYR A 407 2.73 12.88 20.24
N TYR A 408 2.92 14.19 20.39
CA TYR A 408 4.22 14.83 20.38
C TYR A 408 4.89 14.65 21.74
N ASP A 409 6.09 14.08 21.74
CA ASP A 409 7.00 14.05 22.88
C ASP A 409 7.95 15.25 22.77
N ALA A 410 7.81 16.20 23.70
CA ALA A 410 8.58 17.45 23.69
C ALA A 410 10.08 17.27 23.97
N SER A 411 10.44 16.27 24.78
CA SER A 411 11.83 15.98 25.13
C SER A 411 12.57 15.38 23.93
N LEU A 412 11.89 14.48 23.20
CA LEU A 412 12.43 13.83 22.01
C LEU A 412 12.29 14.71 20.76
N LYS A 413 11.34 15.65 20.76
CA LYS A 413 10.91 16.45 19.61
C LYS A 413 10.42 15.57 18.47
N ARG A 414 9.56 14.62 18.81
CA ARG A 414 9.03 13.62 17.86
C ARG A 414 7.54 13.48 18.00
N LEU A 415 6.85 13.33 16.88
CA LEU A 415 5.47 12.83 16.86
C LEU A 415 5.54 11.30 16.86
N ILE A 416 4.85 10.68 17.81
CA ILE A 416 4.89 9.24 18.09
C ILE A 416 3.48 8.67 17.88
N LEU A 417 3.40 7.59 17.10
CA LEU A 417 2.27 6.68 17.03
C LEU A 417 2.61 5.42 17.83
N ASP A 418 1.91 5.21 18.93
CA ASP A 418 2.08 4.10 19.86
C ASP A 418 0.86 3.18 19.81
N ARG A 419 1.11 1.89 19.54
CA ARG A 419 0.08 0.86 19.45
C ARG A 419 0.18 -0.23 20.51
N ASP A 420 0.96 -0.05 21.57
CA ASP A 420 1.17 -1.07 22.63
C ASP A 420 -0.13 -1.53 23.32
N GLN A 421 -1.15 -0.67 23.33
CA GLN A 421 -2.47 -0.97 23.90
C GLN A 421 -3.58 -0.98 22.85
N SER A 422 -3.26 -1.17 21.57
CA SER A 422 -4.24 -1.13 20.48
C SER A 422 -4.97 -2.45 20.22
N GLY A 423 -5.06 -3.31 21.24
CA GLY A 423 -5.74 -4.61 21.20
C GLY A 423 -4.95 -5.73 20.50
N SER A 424 -5.57 -6.90 20.39
CA SER A 424 -5.04 -8.24 19.98
C SER A 424 -3.52 -8.36 19.72
N HIS A 425 -2.69 -8.05 20.71
CA HIS A 425 -1.24 -8.22 20.72
C HIS A 425 -0.43 -7.43 19.67
N VAL A 426 -1.01 -6.44 18.98
CA VAL A 426 -0.18 -5.47 18.26
C VAL A 426 0.57 -4.59 19.26
N SER A 427 1.80 -4.23 18.91
CA SER A 427 2.68 -3.42 19.76
C SER A 427 3.71 -2.66 18.94
N GLY A 428 4.43 -1.78 19.61
CA GLY A 428 5.50 -0.96 19.07
C GLY A 428 5.12 0.51 18.96
N GLN A 429 6.19 1.31 18.83
CA GLN A 429 6.11 2.73 18.55
C GLN A 429 6.75 3.03 17.20
N ARG A 430 6.19 4.01 16.51
CA ARG A 430 6.75 4.64 15.32
C ARG A 430 6.77 6.13 15.50
N SER A 431 7.73 6.81 14.91
CA SER A 431 7.86 8.24 15.13
C SER A 431 8.57 8.96 14.00
N VAL A 432 8.32 10.26 13.90
CA VAL A 432 9.02 11.19 13.02
C VAL A 432 9.60 12.33 13.82
N ALA A 433 10.77 12.82 13.43
CA ALA A 433 11.33 14.03 14.03
C ALA A 433 10.51 15.25 13.60
N ILE A 434 10.22 16.12 14.56
CA ILE A 434 9.57 17.41 14.31
C ILE A 434 10.64 18.49 14.38
N ASN A 435 10.61 19.41 13.42
CA ASN A 435 11.56 20.50 13.40
C ASN A 435 11.38 21.35 14.69
N PRO A 436 12.43 21.62 15.48
CA PRO A 436 12.34 22.48 16.66
C PRO A 436 11.86 23.92 16.41
N GLN A 437 11.87 24.40 15.15
CA GLN A 437 11.30 25.69 14.77
C GLN A 437 9.82 25.62 14.35
N GLN A 438 9.23 24.42 14.34
CA GLN A 438 7.85 24.23 13.99
C GLN A 438 6.98 24.37 15.24
N ASP A 439 6.24 25.47 15.31
CA ASP A 439 5.37 25.77 16.46
C ASP A 439 3.99 25.13 16.34
N ARG A 440 3.66 24.52 15.19
CA ARG A 440 2.34 23.93 14.95
C ARG A 440 2.42 22.67 14.10
N LEU A 441 1.65 21.67 14.52
CA LEU A 441 1.36 20.47 13.72
C LEU A 441 -0.14 20.44 13.40
N GLU A 442 -0.45 20.22 12.13
CA GLU A 442 -1.81 20.02 11.65
C GLU A 442 -1.87 18.62 11.04
N LEU A 443 -2.60 17.72 11.70
CA LEU A 443 -2.66 16.31 11.35
C LEU A 443 -4.06 15.96 10.87
N ARG A 444 -4.12 15.21 9.77
CA ARG A 444 -5.36 14.59 9.27
C ARG A 444 -5.29 13.10 9.57
N VAL A 445 -6.14 12.63 10.48
CA VAL A 445 -6.17 11.26 10.99
C VAL A 445 -7.40 10.55 10.44
N PHE A 446 -7.20 9.38 9.84
CA PHE A 446 -8.24 8.45 9.41
C PHE A 446 -8.20 7.24 10.32
N LEU A 447 -9.30 6.98 11.01
CA LEU A 447 -9.47 5.84 11.90
C LEU A 447 -10.51 4.90 11.30
N ASP A 448 -10.10 3.66 11.03
CA ASP A 448 -10.97 2.57 10.63
C ASP A 448 -11.04 1.51 11.75
N ARG A 449 -11.87 0.50 11.58
CA ARG A 449 -12.13 -0.55 12.57
C ARG A 449 -10.87 -1.28 13.01
N SER A 450 -9.90 -1.43 12.11
CA SER A 450 -8.62 -2.09 12.38
C SER A 450 -7.40 -1.42 11.78
N SER A 451 -7.48 -0.11 11.51
CA SER A 451 -6.33 0.67 11.06
C SER A 451 -6.41 2.13 11.50
N ILE A 452 -5.25 2.77 11.52
CA ILE A 452 -5.10 4.21 11.60
C ILE A 452 -4.13 4.68 10.52
N GLU A 453 -4.50 5.73 9.81
CA GLU A 453 -3.62 6.47 8.92
C GLU A 453 -3.53 7.94 9.35
N VAL A 454 -2.33 8.47 9.54
CA VAL A 454 -2.07 9.84 9.97
C VAL A 454 -1.27 10.55 8.89
N PHE A 455 -1.72 11.74 8.48
CA PHE A 455 -1.04 12.56 7.48
C PHE A 455 -0.72 13.93 8.07
N ASP A 456 0.51 14.40 7.89
CA ASP A 456 0.82 15.83 8.02
C ASP A 456 0.09 16.62 6.92
N GLN A 457 -0.60 17.71 7.27
CA GLN A 457 -1.29 18.51 6.26
C GLN A 457 -0.33 19.17 5.25
N ASN A 458 0.95 19.36 5.62
CA ASN A 458 1.98 19.80 4.67
C ASN A 458 2.57 18.66 3.82
N GLY A 459 2.14 17.42 4.05
CA GLY A 459 2.52 16.23 3.31
C GLY A 459 3.89 15.65 3.68
N SER A 460 4.55 16.15 4.74
CA SER A 460 5.96 15.84 5.02
C SER A 460 6.21 14.42 5.50
N PHE A 461 5.19 13.78 6.07
CA PHE A 461 5.20 12.41 6.56
C PHE A 461 3.78 11.83 6.64
N SER A 462 3.72 10.51 6.73
CA SER A 462 2.51 9.79 7.10
C SER A 462 2.82 8.59 7.99
N PHE A 463 1.81 8.09 8.70
CA PHE A 463 1.86 6.82 9.42
C PHE A 463 0.69 5.93 9.00
N SER A 464 0.94 4.65 8.76
CA SER A 464 -0.09 3.63 8.62
C SER A 464 0.15 2.46 9.57
N SER A 465 -0.89 2.05 10.30
CA SER A 465 -0.77 0.95 11.24
C SER A 465 -2.07 0.19 11.39
N ARG A 466 -1.97 -1.13 11.50
CA ARG A 466 -3.07 -2.00 11.92
C ARG A 466 -3.26 -1.90 13.43
N LEU A 467 -4.52 -1.97 13.83
CA LEU A 467 -5.04 -1.93 15.21
C LEU A 467 -6.06 -3.06 15.37
N TYR A 468 -6.22 -3.62 16.57
CA TYR A 468 -7.24 -4.65 16.83
C TYR A 468 -7.93 -4.49 18.19
N PRO A 469 -8.52 -3.32 18.49
CA PRO A 469 -9.24 -3.06 19.73
C PRO A 469 -10.64 -3.70 19.73
N GLN A 470 -11.21 -3.96 20.89
CA GLN A 470 -12.60 -4.43 21.01
C GLN A 470 -13.59 -3.50 20.29
N THR A 471 -14.73 -4.05 19.88
CA THR A 471 -15.76 -3.33 19.13
C THR A 471 -16.41 -2.20 19.93
N ASP A 472 -16.34 -2.24 21.25
CA ASP A 472 -16.84 -1.20 22.16
C ASP A 472 -15.76 -0.18 22.60
N SER A 473 -14.50 -0.36 22.18
CA SER A 473 -13.41 0.59 22.38
C SER A 473 -13.51 1.75 21.37
N LEU A 474 -14.48 2.64 21.60
CA LEU A 474 -14.85 3.73 20.69
C LEU A 474 -14.41 5.13 21.18
N GLY A 475 -13.82 5.21 22.38
CA GLY A 475 -13.51 6.49 23.01
C GLY A 475 -12.37 7.28 22.34
N VAL A 476 -12.44 8.60 22.47
CA VAL A 476 -11.35 9.52 22.12
C VAL A 476 -11.03 10.42 23.31
N LYS A 477 -9.74 10.69 23.51
CA LYS A 477 -9.24 11.61 24.54
C LYS A 477 -8.26 12.60 23.95
N LEU A 478 -8.23 13.81 24.51
CA LEU A 478 -7.08 14.71 24.38
C LEU A 478 -6.04 14.36 25.45
N ILE A 479 -4.76 14.55 25.14
CA ILE A 479 -3.62 14.34 26.03
C ILE A 479 -2.80 15.63 26.09
N ALA A 480 -2.58 16.14 27.31
CA ALA A 480 -1.75 17.30 27.57
C ALA A 480 -1.12 17.08 28.94
N ASN A 481 0.07 16.50 28.98
CA ASN A 481 0.77 16.13 30.21
C ASN A 481 2.11 16.86 30.34
N GLY A 482 2.21 18.04 29.71
CA GLY A 482 3.45 18.79 29.56
C GLY A 482 3.42 20.20 30.13
N THR A 483 4.59 20.84 30.09
CA THR A 483 4.73 22.28 30.29
C THR A 483 4.52 22.98 28.95
N GLY A 484 3.50 23.83 28.86
CA GLY A 484 3.17 24.55 27.63
C GLY A 484 2.51 23.69 26.54
N GLY A 485 2.26 24.29 25.39
CA GLY A 485 1.50 23.69 24.30
C GLY A 485 0.00 23.52 24.57
N ARG A 486 -0.74 23.20 23.50
CA ARG A 486 -2.18 22.93 23.56
C ARG A 486 -2.62 22.08 22.38
N VAL A 487 -3.68 21.29 22.57
CA VAL A 487 -4.22 20.39 21.56
C VAL A 487 -5.70 20.69 21.33
N CYS A 488 -6.17 20.52 20.10
CA CYS A 488 -7.60 20.44 19.82
C CYS A 488 -7.90 19.47 18.68
N ILE A 489 -9.15 19.05 18.60
CA ILE A 489 -9.75 18.52 17.38
C ILE A 489 -10.43 19.69 16.68
N ALA A 490 -9.84 20.18 15.58
CA ALA A 490 -10.40 21.31 14.85
C ALA A 490 -11.70 20.94 14.15
N ASN A 491 -11.73 19.75 13.55
CA ASN A 491 -12.90 19.18 12.88
C ASN A 491 -12.87 17.66 12.99
N ALA A 492 -14.04 17.04 13.00
CA ALA A 492 -14.17 15.60 12.90
C ALA A 492 -15.44 15.22 12.12
N TRP A 493 -15.41 14.05 11.51
CA TRP A 493 -16.54 13.47 10.77
C TRP A 493 -16.60 11.97 11.03
N GLU A 494 -17.80 11.45 11.21
CA GLU A 494 -18.05 10.04 10.96
C GLU A 494 -17.91 9.77 9.46
N LEU A 495 -17.30 8.64 9.11
CA LEU A 495 -17.15 8.21 7.72
C LEU A 495 -18.16 7.11 7.37
N SER A 496 -18.70 7.20 6.17
CA SER A 496 -19.50 6.13 5.57
C SER A 496 -18.62 4.95 5.11
N SER A 497 -19.27 3.83 4.77
CA SER A 497 -18.58 2.68 4.18
C SER A 497 -18.24 2.97 2.71
N GLY A 498 -16.98 2.75 2.32
CA GLY A 498 -16.50 2.89 0.94
C GLY A 498 -16.60 1.59 0.12
N CYS A 499 -16.76 0.43 0.75
CA CYS A 499 -17.00 -0.79 -0.02
C CYS A 499 -18.50 -0.94 -0.34
N LEU A 500 -18.85 -0.99 -1.62
CA LEU A 500 -20.21 -1.31 -2.04
C LEU A 500 -20.41 -2.80 -1.82
N GLN A 501 -21.37 -3.18 -0.97
CA GLN A 501 -21.75 -4.59 -0.84
C GLN A 501 -22.09 -5.14 -2.22
N VAL A 502 -21.51 -6.29 -2.55
CA VAL A 502 -21.88 -7.06 -3.73
C VAL A 502 -23.32 -7.51 -3.51
N ASN A 503 -24.29 -6.74 -4.02
CA ASN A 503 -25.66 -7.22 -4.11
C ASN A 503 -25.63 -8.45 -5.03
N HIS A 504 -25.88 -9.61 -4.43
CA HIS A 504 -25.88 -10.93 -5.06
C HIS A 504 -26.85 -11.05 -6.23
#